data_AF-A0A1I8PBL7-F1
#
_entry.id   AF-A0A1I8PBL7-F1
#
_cell.length_a   1.000
_cell.length_b   1.000
_cell.length_c   1.000
_cell.angle_alpha   90.00
_cell.angle_beta   90.00
_cell.angle_gamma   90.00
#
_symmetry.space_group_name_H-M   'P 1'
#
loop_
_entity.id
_entity.type
_entity.pdbx_description
1 polymer ?
#
loop_
_entity_poly.entity_id
_entity_poly.type
_entity_poly.pdbx_seq_one_letter_code
_entity_poly.pdbx_strand_id
1 'polypeptide(L)'
;MALTKLTLFLFFMVAVTLFSSALTRKANQEKLKVLVLYESLCPDSVRFMQRQLGPNYNDLKDYIDISLVPFGKSYSENNGAQFYCQHGPKECLGNRQQSCILQQTNDQEQQVEFAVCQMAISNKSRGIDDCARSSGLSNDIDTCMTSELGTLLQLEAEQITHSYAPTFVPTIVYDGVFDQQLQDNSLRNFRGTVCYLLQKRGDISLHSDVCQ
;
A
#
# COMPACT_ATOMS: atom_id res chain seq x y z
N MET A 1 13.24 47.12 70.19
CA MET A 1 12.98 48.39 69.48
C MET A 1 14.13 48.55 68.48
N ALA A 2 13.99 48.78 67.18
CA ALA A 2 12.91 48.93 66.23
C ALA A 2 13.51 48.38 64.90
N LEU A 3 12.80 47.56 64.12
CA LEU A 3 11.88 47.97 63.06
C LEU A 3 12.52 48.88 61.98
N THR A 4 12.36 48.45 60.73
CA THR A 4 12.31 49.25 59.49
C THR A 4 13.62 49.92 59.03
N LYS A 5 14.00 50.01 57.75
CA LYS A 5 13.40 49.75 56.43
C LYS A 5 14.59 49.80 55.44
N LEU A 6 14.66 48.91 54.45
CA LEU A 6 14.36 49.23 53.04
C LEU A 6 15.38 50.24 52.47
N THR A 7 16.28 49.88 51.57
CA THR A 7 15.99 49.60 50.16
C THR A 7 17.30 49.20 49.46
N LEU A 8 17.17 48.51 48.32
CA LEU A 8 18.21 48.30 47.30
C LEU A 8 18.93 46.95 47.30
N PHE A 9 18.22 45.85 47.53
CA PHE A 9 18.56 44.62 46.80
C PHE A 9 17.76 44.62 45.51
N LEU A 10 18.48 44.94 44.43
CA LEU A 10 17.99 44.96 43.06
C LEU A 10 17.16 43.72 42.77
N PHE A 11 15.96 43.99 42.25
CA PHE A 11 15.20 43.12 41.37
C PHE A 11 16.14 42.54 40.30
N PHE A 12 16.64 41.34 40.52
CA PHE A 12 17.05 40.45 39.44
C PHE A 12 16.65 39.03 39.84
N MET A 13 15.34 38.86 40.13
CA MET A 13 14.70 37.60 39.76
C MET A 13 14.80 37.51 38.24
N VAL A 14 15.91 36.98 37.75
CA VAL A 14 15.88 36.26 36.48
C VAL A 14 15.00 35.06 36.77
N ALA A 15 13.69 35.26 36.64
CA ALA A 15 12.81 34.17 36.29
C ALA A 15 13.36 33.69 34.95
N VAL A 16 14.30 32.74 35.02
CA VAL A 16 14.64 31.85 33.93
C VAL A 16 13.36 31.09 33.68
N THR A 17 12.46 31.73 32.96
CA THR A 17 11.33 31.08 32.33
C THR A 17 11.97 30.23 31.27
N LEU A 18 12.33 29.01 31.66
CA LEU A 18 12.48 27.88 30.77
C LEU A 18 11.09 27.65 30.15
N PHE A 19 10.67 28.55 29.25
CA PHE A 19 9.79 28.16 28.17
C PHE A 19 10.61 27.17 27.35
N SER A 20 10.64 25.93 27.84
CA SER A 20 10.89 24.77 26.99
C SER A 20 9.74 24.79 26.00
N SER A 21 9.91 25.52 24.90
CA SER A 21 9.25 25.22 23.66
C SER A 21 9.70 23.80 23.32
N ALA A 22 9.05 22.81 23.92
CA ALA A 22 9.02 21.47 23.39
C ALA A 22 8.48 21.67 21.98
N LEU A 23 9.40 21.72 21.01
CA LEU A 23 9.08 21.46 19.63
C LEU A 23 8.47 20.07 19.66
N THR A 24 7.16 19.99 19.82
CA THR A 24 6.39 18.83 19.44
C THR A 24 6.60 18.72 17.93
N ARG A 25 7.71 18.10 17.54
CA ARG A 25 7.75 17.39 16.27
C ARG A 25 6.58 16.43 16.40
N LYS A 26 5.44 16.79 15.80
CA LYS A 26 4.45 15.81 15.38
C LYS A 26 5.29 14.90 14.50
N ALA A 27 5.75 13.78 15.07
CA ALA A 27 6.43 12.77 14.30
C ALA A 27 5.47 12.50 13.15
N ASN A 28 5.91 12.76 11.92
CA ASN A 28 5.14 12.34 10.78
C ASN A 28 5.25 10.83 10.82
N GLN A 29 4.29 10.20 11.48
CA GLN A 29 4.34 8.80 11.81
C GLN A 29 4.33 8.06 10.48
N GLU A 30 5.41 7.34 10.19
CA GLU A 30 5.57 6.66 8.93
C GLU A 30 4.44 5.64 8.79
N LYS A 31 3.69 5.67 7.69
CA LYS A 31 2.63 4.69 7.44
C LYS A 31 3.21 3.28 7.37
N LEU A 32 2.42 2.28 7.74
CA LEU A 32 2.80 0.88 7.55
C LEU A 32 2.89 0.57 6.06
N LYS A 33 4.08 0.16 5.58
CA LYS A 33 4.24 -0.20 4.17
C LYS A 33 3.65 -1.58 3.93
N VAL A 34 2.73 -1.69 2.99
CA VAL A 34 2.06 -2.93 2.62
C VAL A 34 2.26 -3.17 1.12
N LEU A 35 3.06 -4.17 0.78
CA LEU A 35 3.25 -4.59 -0.61
C LEU A 35 2.42 -5.85 -0.86
N VAL A 36 1.63 -5.84 -1.93
CA VAL A 36 0.82 -6.98 -2.38
C VAL A 36 1.32 -7.43 -3.75
N LEU A 37 1.87 -8.64 -3.81
CA LEU A 37 2.29 -9.33 -5.03
C LEU A 37 1.19 -10.30 -5.45
N TYR A 38 0.61 -10.15 -6.64
CA TYR A 38 -0.60 -10.89 -7.03
C TYR A 38 -0.72 -11.14 -8.53
N GLU A 39 -1.70 -11.94 -8.94
CA GLU A 39 -1.99 -12.26 -10.34
C GLU A 39 -3.43 -11.92 -10.70
N SER A 40 -3.66 -11.39 -11.91
CA SER A 40 -4.97 -10.97 -12.37
C SER A 40 -5.99 -12.10 -12.58
N LEU A 41 -5.56 -13.37 -12.66
CA LEU A 41 -6.48 -14.51 -12.79
C LEU A 41 -6.39 -15.54 -11.66
N CYS A 42 -5.47 -15.38 -10.71
CA CYS A 42 -5.38 -16.29 -9.57
C CYS A 42 -6.62 -16.16 -8.66
N PRO A 43 -7.37 -17.25 -8.41
CA PRO A 43 -8.56 -17.20 -7.57
C PRO A 43 -8.32 -16.70 -6.14
N ASP A 44 -7.15 -16.99 -5.57
CA ASP A 44 -6.80 -16.52 -4.23
C ASP A 44 -6.44 -15.02 -4.22
N SER A 45 -5.81 -14.53 -5.29
CA SER A 45 -5.57 -13.08 -5.46
C SER A 45 -6.89 -12.33 -5.59
N VAL A 46 -7.80 -12.81 -6.44
CA VAL A 46 -9.17 -12.27 -6.56
C VAL A 46 -9.85 -12.23 -5.19
N ARG A 47 -9.81 -13.34 -4.46
CA ARG A 47 -10.45 -13.49 -3.14
C ARG A 47 -9.90 -12.48 -2.13
N PHE A 48 -8.59 -12.31 -2.06
CA PHE A 48 -7.96 -11.34 -1.17
C PHE A 48 -8.36 -9.91 -1.53
N MET A 49 -8.25 -9.53 -2.80
CA MET A 49 -8.61 -8.18 -3.26
C MET A 49 -10.07 -7.85 -2.93
N GLN A 50 -11.00 -8.77 -3.19
CA GLN A 50 -12.42 -8.55 -2.97
C GLN A 50 -12.87 -8.64 -1.51
N ARG A 51 -12.28 -9.54 -0.72
CA ARG A 51 -12.80 -9.86 0.63
C ARG A 51 -11.94 -9.32 1.76
N GLN A 52 -10.70 -8.93 1.49
CA GLN A 52 -9.75 -8.48 2.50
C GLN A 52 -9.30 -7.05 2.23
N LEU A 53 -8.67 -6.77 1.08
CA LEU A 53 -8.16 -5.43 0.81
C LEU A 53 -9.30 -4.42 0.57
N GLY A 54 -10.13 -4.64 -0.45
CA GLY A 54 -11.14 -3.67 -0.91
C GLY A 54 -12.09 -3.18 0.19
N PRO A 55 -12.76 -4.07 0.95
CA PRO A 55 -13.71 -3.67 1.99
C PRO A 55 -13.07 -2.91 3.17
N ASN A 56 -11.75 -3.02 3.36
CA ASN A 56 -11.06 -2.43 4.51
C ASN A 56 -10.18 -1.23 4.14
N TYR A 57 -9.93 -0.98 2.85
CA TYR A 57 -8.94 0.01 2.44
C TYR A 57 -9.29 1.43 2.89
N ASN A 58 -10.56 1.85 2.77
CA ASN A 58 -10.98 3.20 3.15
C ASN A 58 -10.77 3.52 4.63
N ASP A 59 -10.92 2.53 5.50
CA ASP A 59 -10.65 2.67 6.94
C ASP A 59 -9.13 2.70 7.22
N LEU A 60 -8.33 2.04 6.38
CA LEU A 60 -6.90 1.84 6.58
C LEU A 60 -6.00 2.85 5.84
N LYS A 61 -6.50 3.56 4.83
CA LYS A 61 -5.69 4.37 3.89
C LYS A 61 -4.85 5.47 4.55
N ASP A 62 -5.27 5.97 5.71
CA ASP A 62 -4.51 6.96 6.48
C ASP A 62 -3.36 6.34 7.28
N TYR A 63 -3.37 5.02 7.48
CA TYR A 63 -2.41 4.27 8.29
C TYR A 63 -1.44 3.42 7.47
N ILE A 64 -1.79 3.07 6.23
CA ILE A 64 -0.98 2.23 5.35
C ILE A 64 -0.50 2.97 4.09
N ASP A 65 0.69 2.63 3.65
CA ASP A 65 1.27 2.98 2.35
C ASP A 65 1.27 1.69 1.51
N ILE A 66 0.33 1.57 0.58
CA ILE A 66 0.09 0.35 -0.18
C ILE A 66 0.76 0.37 -1.56
N SER A 67 1.41 -0.73 -1.93
CA SER A 67 1.94 -0.96 -3.26
C SER A 67 1.35 -2.24 -3.86
N LEU A 68 0.83 -2.13 -5.08
CA LEU A 68 0.17 -3.24 -5.79
C LEU A 68 1.04 -3.66 -6.98
N VAL A 69 1.49 -4.91 -7.00
CA VAL A 69 2.34 -5.46 -8.07
C VAL A 69 1.64 -6.65 -8.74
N PRO A 70 0.96 -6.43 -9.88
CA PRO A 70 0.32 -7.48 -10.66
C PRO A 70 1.34 -8.17 -11.56
N PHE A 71 1.86 -9.32 -11.10
CA PHE A 71 2.81 -10.15 -11.83
C PHE A 71 2.78 -11.59 -11.31
N GLY A 72 2.91 -11.74 -9.99
CA GLY A 72 2.87 -13.01 -9.29
C GLY A 72 3.96 -13.98 -9.74
N LYS A 73 3.59 -15.20 -10.11
CA LYS A 73 4.53 -16.26 -10.50
C LYS A 73 4.76 -16.30 -12.02
N SER A 74 4.53 -15.17 -12.68
CA SER A 74 4.90 -14.99 -14.08
C SER A 74 6.43 -14.93 -14.22
N TYR A 75 6.93 -15.04 -15.44
CA TYR A 75 8.34 -14.77 -15.75
C TYR A 75 8.47 -14.23 -17.17
N SER A 76 9.58 -13.56 -17.47
CA SER A 76 9.89 -13.09 -18.81
C SER A 76 11.06 -13.83 -19.45
N GLU A 77 11.10 -13.79 -20.79
CA GLU A 77 12.25 -14.22 -21.59
C GLU A 77 12.76 -13.07 -22.46
N ASN A 78 14.05 -13.10 -22.77
CA ASN A 78 14.71 -12.13 -23.64
C ASN A 78 14.43 -10.67 -23.24
N ASN A 79 14.56 -10.36 -21.94
CA ASN A 79 14.31 -9.05 -21.35
C ASN A 79 12.91 -8.50 -21.68
N GLY A 80 11.87 -9.28 -21.41
CA GLY A 80 10.49 -8.82 -21.58
C GLY A 80 9.99 -8.86 -23.02
N ALA A 81 10.70 -9.53 -23.93
CA ALA A 81 10.18 -9.78 -25.28
C ALA A 81 8.96 -10.70 -25.24
N GLN A 82 8.92 -11.62 -24.29
CA GLN A 82 7.79 -12.52 -24.01
C GLN A 82 7.59 -12.64 -22.50
N PHE A 83 6.32 -12.75 -22.09
CA PHE A 83 5.91 -12.99 -20.70
C PHE A 83 5.07 -14.26 -20.64
N TYR A 84 5.34 -15.09 -19.63
CA TYR A 84 4.64 -16.34 -19.37
C TYR A 84 4.01 -16.26 -18.00
N CYS A 85 2.71 -16.57 -17.93
CA CYS A 85 1.92 -16.47 -16.70
C CYS A 85 1.24 -17.82 -16.41
N GLN A 86 0.98 -18.12 -15.14
CA GLN A 86 0.50 -19.43 -14.69
C GLN A 86 -0.86 -19.79 -15.31
N HIS A 87 -1.72 -18.78 -15.47
CA HIS A 87 -3.06 -18.94 -16.03
C HIS A 87 -3.12 -18.54 -17.53
N GLY A 88 -1.95 -18.50 -18.19
CA GLY A 88 -1.81 -18.30 -19.63
C GLY A 88 -1.91 -16.83 -20.09
N PRO A 89 -1.97 -16.59 -21.42
CA PRO A 89 -1.81 -15.24 -21.98
C PRO A 89 -2.83 -14.20 -21.51
N LYS A 90 -4.03 -14.63 -21.09
CA LYS A 90 -5.05 -13.72 -20.55
C LYS A 90 -4.65 -13.14 -19.20
N GLU A 91 -3.91 -13.87 -18.39
CA GLU A 91 -3.35 -13.35 -17.13
C GLU A 91 -2.25 -12.34 -17.41
N CYS A 92 -1.33 -12.63 -18.34
CA CYS A 92 -0.30 -11.67 -18.74
C CYS A 92 -0.92 -10.37 -19.27
N LEU A 93 -1.98 -10.49 -20.08
CA LEU A 93 -2.75 -9.34 -20.56
C LEU A 93 -3.34 -8.54 -19.39
N GLY A 94 -4.00 -9.21 -18.44
CA GLY A 94 -4.59 -8.57 -17.27
C GLY A 94 -3.56 -7.90 -16.37
N ASN A 95 -2.42 -8.56 -16.13
CA ASN A 95 -1.31 -8.01 -15.34
C ASN A 95 -0.76 -6.73 -15.97
N ARG A 96 -0.48 -6.75 -17.28
CA ARG A 96 0.01 -5.58 -18.02
C ARG A 96 -1.02 -4.44 -18.05
N GLN A 97 -2.30 -4.76 -18.25
CA GLN A 97 -3.38 -3.77 -18.21
C GLN A 97 -3.45 -3.08 -16.85
N GLN A 98 -3.34 -3.85 -15.76
CA GLN A 98 -3.31 -3.27 -14.43
C GLN A 98 -2.09 -2.37 -14.22
N SER A 99 -0.88 -2.84 -14.53
CA SER A 99 0.33 -1.99 -14.44
C SER A 99 0.19 -0.67 -15.21
N CYS A 100 -0.37 -0.72 -16.43
CA CYS A 100 -0.58 0.47 -17.25
C CYS A 100 -1.57 1.48 -16.64
N ILE A 101 -2.64 1.01 -15.98
CA ILE A 101 -3.60 1.90 -15.30
C ILE A 101 -3.00 2.45 -14.01
N LEU A 102 -2.36 1.59 -13.20
CA LEU A 102 -1.78 1.97 -11.90
C LEU A 102 -0.69 3.06 -12.07
N GLN A 103 0.08 3.01 -13.16
CA GLN A 103 1.12 4.00 -13.48
C GLN A 103 0.58 5.42 -13.76
N GLN A 104 -0.72 5.58 -14.02
CA GLN A 104 -1.30 6.89 -14.35
C GLN A 104 -1.43 7.81 -13.13
N THR A 105 -1.40 7.27 -11.92
CA THR A 105 -1.68 8.01 -10.69
C THR A 105 -0.76 7.60 -9.55
N ASN A 106 -0.53 8.53 -8.62
CA ASN A 106 0.07 8.24 -7.32
C ASN A 106 -0.98 8.15 -6.20
N ASP A 107 -2.27 8.32 -6.54
CA ASP A 107 -3.37 8.16 -5.59
C ASP A 107 -3.65 6.68 -5.36
N GLN A 108 -3.30 6.22 -4.16
CA GLN A 108 -3.42 4.82 -3.76
C GLN A 108 -4.88 4.37 -3.62
N GLU A 109 -5.82 5.28 -3.37
CA GLU A 109 -7.25 4.96 -3.34
C GLU A 109 -7.74 4.61 -4.74
N GLN A 110 -7.41 5.44 -5.73
CA GLN A 110 -7.73 5.16 -7.13
C GLN A 110 -7.09 3.84 -7.61
N GLN A 111 -5.84 3.59 -7.22
CA GLN A 111 -5.13 2.34 -7.54
C GLN A 111 -5.84 1.10 -6.96
N VAL A 112 -6.21 1.15 -5.67
CA VAL A 112 -6.90 0.03 -5.00
C VAL A 112 -8.30 -0.18 -5.56
N GLU A 113 -9.08 0.89 -5.74
CA GLU A 113 -10.42 0.80 -6.32
C GLU A 113 -10.39 0.15 -7.70
N PHE A 114 -9.47 0.59 -8.57
CA PHE A 114 -9.33 0.04 -9.91
C PHE A 114 -8.95 -1.43 -9.86
N ALA A 115 -7.90 -1.78 -9.08
CA ALA A 115 -7.41 -3.15 -9.01
C ALA A 115 -8.48 -4.11 -8.46
N VAL A 116 -9.19 -3.73 -7.39
CA VAL A 116 -10.29 -4.51 -6.80
C VAL A 116 -11.44 -4.69 -7.79
N CYS A 117 -11.83 -3.62 -8.49
CA CYS A 117 -12.86 -3.68 -9.51
C CYS A 117 -12.47 -4.62 -10.66
N GLN A 118 -11.27 -4.46 -11.22
CA GLN A 118 -10.79 -5.27 -12.35
C GLN A 118 -10.72 -6.75 -11.97
N MET A 119 -10.23 -7.04 -10.76
CA MET A 119 -10.13 -8.39 -10.22
C MET A 119 -11.51 -9.07 -10.07
N ALA A 120 -12.60 -8.31 -9.99
CA ALA A 120 -13.95 -8.84 -9.83
C ALA A 120 -14.64 -9.30 -11.13
N ILE A 121 -14.19 -8.83 -12.29
CA ILE A 121 -14.94 -8.91 -13.57
C ILE A 121 -14.37 -9.90 -14.61
N SER A 122 -13.32 -10.65 -14.24
CA SER A 122 -12.69 -11.74 -15.02
C SER A 122 -12.24 -11.34 -16.45
N ASN A 123 -11.32 -10.36 -16.56
CA ASN A 123 -10.63 -9.93 -17.79
C ASN A 123 -11.53 -9.62 -19.01
N LYS A 124 -12.77 -9.19 -18.77
CA LYS A 124 -13.64 -8.67 -19.83
C LYS A 124 -13.20 -7.25 -20.19
N SER A 125 -12.81 -7.02 -21.44
CA SER A 125 -12.34 -5.71 -21.93
C SER A 125 -13.28 -4.55 -21.57
N ARG A 126 -14.60 -4.70 -21.75
CA ARG A 126 -15.57 -3.67 -21.34
C ARG A 126 -15.52 -3.34 -19.85
N GLY A 127 -15.20 -4.31 -19.00
CA GLY A 127 -15.17 -4.06 -17.58
C GLY A 127 -13.90 -3.31 -17.13
N ILE A 128 -12.80 -3.37 -17.88
CA ILE A 128 -11.62 -2.55 -17.56
C ILE A 128 -11.94 -1.07 -17.74
N ASP A 129 -12.64 -0.72 -18.83
CA ASP A 129 -13.10 0.64 -19.08
C ASP A 129 -13.99 1.16 -17.94
N ASP A 130 -14.94 0.33 -17.50
CA ASP A 130 -15.86 0.70 -16.42
C ASP A 130 -15.12 0.87 -15.09
N CYS A 131 -14.16 -0.02 -14.77
CA CYS A 131 -13.34 0.08 -13.57
C CYS A 131 -12.43 1.31 -13.58
N ALA A 132 -11.79 1.61 -14.71
CA ALA A 132 -10.95 2.81 -14.83
C ALA A 132 -11.79 4.07 -14.60
N ARG A 133 -12.94 4.18 -15.26
CA ARG A 133 -13.84 5.34 -15.11
C ARG A 133 -14.40 5.46 -13.69
N SER A 134 -14.80 4.35 -13.06
CA SER A 134 -15.32 4.39 -11.68
C SER A 134 -14.29 4.83 -10.66
N SER A 135 -13.01 4.57 -10.92
CA SER A 135 -11.88 5.00 -10.08
C SER A 135 -11.31 6.36 -10.47
N GLY A 136 -11.95 7.07 -11.41
CA GLY A 136 -11.49 8.39 -11.87
C GLY A 136 -10.21 8.37 -12.70
N LEU A 137 -9.91 7.25 -13.37
CA LEU A 137 -8.73 7.05 -14.21
C LEU A 137 -9.09 6.99 -15.70
N SER A 138 -8.11 7.25 -16.56
CA SER A 138 -8.28 7.07 -18.00
C SER A 138 -8.27 5.59 -18.35
N ASN A 139 -9.21 5.16 -19.18
CA ASN A 139 -9.19 3.83 -19.77
C ASN A 139 -8.32 3.75 -21.04
N ASP A 140 -7.75 4.87 -21.49
CA ASP A 140 -6.80 4.89 -22.61
C ASP A 140 -5.43 4.40 -22.18
N ILE A 141 -5.19 3.10 -22.40
CA ILE A 141 -3.93 2.43 -22.12
C ILE A 141 -3.29 1.83 -23.36
N ASP A 142 -3.84 2.05 -24.56
CA ASP A 142 -3.36 1.41 -25.79
C ASP A 142 -1.87 1.69 -26.01
N THR A 143 -1.45 2.95 -25.83
CA THR A 143 -0.05 3.33 -25.94
C THR A 143 0.83 2.59 -24.93
N CYS A 144 0.41 2.47 -23.66
CA CYS A 144 1.18 1.72 -22.66
C CYS A 144 1.22 0.21 -23.00
N MET A 145 0.08 -0.33 -23.44
CA MET A 145 -0.07 -1.74 -23.77
C MET A 145 0.81 -2.18 -24.94
N THR A 146 1.11 -1.30 -25.91
CA THR A 146 1.91 -1.65 -27.09
C THR A 146 3.33 -1.08 -27.10
N SER A 147 3.68 -0.21 -26.16
CA SER A 147 5.01 0.43 -26.11
C SER A 147 5.99 -0.26 -25.17
N GLU A 148 7.24 0.21 -25.21
CA GLU A 148 8.30 -0.17 -24.27
C GLU A 148 7.91 0.10 -22.81
N LEU A 149 7.09 1.14 -22.55
CA LEU A 149 6.63 1.46 -21.20
C LEU A 149 5.94 0.26 -20.53
N GLY A 150 4.97 -0.38 -21.20
CA GLY A 150 4.29 -1.53 -20.61
C GLY A 150 5.20 -2.74 -20.43
N THR A 151 6.27 -2.87 -21.22
CA THR A 151 7.28 -3.91 -21.02
C THR A 151 8.15 -3.61 -19.81
N LEU A 152 8.61 -2.36 -19.65
CA LEU A 152 9.38 -1.92 -18.49
C LEU A 152 8.58 -2.07 -17.19
N LEU A 153 7.30 -1.72 -17.19
CA LEU A 153 6.44 -1.91 -16.02
C LEU A 153 6.31 -3.38 -15.60
N GLN A 154 6.23 -4.30 -16.56
CA GLN A 154 6.15 -5.74 -16.27
C GLN A 154 7.52 -6.30 -15.84
N LEU A 155 8.63 -5.81 -16.38
CA LEU A 155 9.98 -6.16 -15.93
C LEU A 155 10.27 -5.63 -14.51
N GLU A 156 9.80 -4.43 -14.18
CA GLU A 156 9.88 -3.89 -12.82
C GLU A 156 9.03 -4.74 -11.86
N ALA A 157 7.81 -5.10 -12.26
CA ALA A 157 6.96 -5.99 -11.48
C ALA A 157 7.60 -7.38 -11.28
N GLU A 158 8.27 -7.92 -12.30
CA GLU A 158 9.08 -9.15 -12.22
C GLU A 158 10.20 -9.00 -11.20
N GLN A 159 11.00 -7.93 -11.32
CA GLN A 159 12.13 -7.66 -10.42
C GLN A 159 11.68 -7.56 -8.96
N ILE A 160 10.62 -6.78 -8.70
CA ILE A 160 10.06 -6.62 -7.36
C ILE A 160 9.58 -7.98 -6.86
N THR A 161 8.81 -8.72 -7.66
CA THR A 161 8.23 -10.00 -7.23
C THR A 161 9.30 -11.05 -6.94
N HIS A 162 10.30 -11.17 -7.81
CA HIS A 162 11.41 -12.11 -7.64
C HIS A 162 12.31 -11.79 -6.45
N SER A 163 12.40 -10.51 -6.03
CA SER A 163 13.14 -10.13 -4.82
C SER A 163 12.58 -10.77 -3.53
N TYR A 164 11.31 -11.18 -3.54
CA TYR A 164 10.65 -11.90 -2.43
C TYR A 164 10.50 -13.40 -2.67
N ALA A 165 10.80 -13.90 -3.88
CA ALA A 165 10.70 -15.30 -4.26
C ALA A 165 9.42 -16.02 -3.78
N PRO A 166 8.22 -15.49 -4.06
CA PRO A 166 6.97 -15.99 -3.48
C PRO A 166 6.63 -17.41 -3.94
N THR A 167 6.35 -18.30 -2.99
CA THR A 167 5.86 -19.66 -3.27
C THR A 167 4.33 -19.74 -3.42
N PHE A 168 3.63 -18.66 -3.07
CA PHE A 168 2.17 -18.52 -3.11
C PHE A 168 1.78 -17.10 -3.54
N VAL A 169 0.61 -16.91 -4.15
CA VAL A 169 0.05 -15.59 -4.43
C VAL A 169 -1.43 -15.53 -4.03
N PRO A 170 -1.91 -14.41 -3.46
CA PRO A 170 -1.18 -13.17 -3.25
C PRO A 170 -0.18 -13.30 -2.09
N THR A 171 0.97 -12.64 -2.23
CA THR A 171 1.95 -12.49 -1.14
C THR A 171 1.86 -11.07 -0.59
N ILE A 172 1.67 -10.95 0.71
CA ILE A 172 1.58 -9.70 1.46
C ILE A 172 2.87 -9.52 2.26
N VAL A 173 3.52 -8.38 2.06
CA VAL A 173 4.79 -8.02 2.69
C VAL A 173 4.59 -6.74 3.48
N TYR A 174 5.08 -6.73 4.72
CA TYR A 174 4.95 -5.59 5.64
C TYR A 174 6.33 -4.98 5.91
N ASP A 175 6.47 -3.67 5.74
CA ASP A 175 7.73 -2.94 5.94
C ASP A 175 8.94 -3.60 5.25
N GLY A 176 8.71 -4.18 4.06
CA GLY A 176 9.74 -4.86 3.25
C GLY A 176 10.16 -6.24 3.75
N VAL A 177 9.46 -6.80 4.75
CA VAL A 177 9.75 -8.13 5.32
C VAL A 177 8.57 -9.07 5.09
N PHE A 178 8.82 -10.19 4.42
CA PHE A 178 7.86 -11.28 4.32
C PHE A 178 7.88 -12.11 5.61
N ASP A 179 6.71 -12.39 6.16
CA ASP A 179 6.52 -13.27 7.31
C ASP A 179 5.33 -14.20 7.05
N GLN A 180 5.55 -15.51 7.17
CA GLN A 180 4.54 -16.51 6.83
C GLN A 180 3.30 -16.43 7.74
N GLN A 181 3.46 -16.10 9.02
CA GLN A 181 2.33 -15.99 9.94
C GLN A 181 1.49 -14.75 9.62
N LEU A 182 2.14 -13.62 9.32
CA LEU A 182 1.43 -12.41 8.87
C LEU A 182 0.71 -12.65 7.54
N GLN A 183 1.34 -13.36 6.60
CA GLN A 183 0.72 -13.80 5.35
C GLN A 183 -0.56 -14.61 5.61
N ASP A 184 -0.48 -15.69 6.38
CA ASP A 184 -1.61 -16.59 6.64
C ASP A 184 -2.76 -15.86 7.37
N ASN A 185 -2.42 -14.96 8.29
CA ASN A 185 -3.40 -14.13 8.98
C ASN A 185 -4.05 -13.12 8.02
N SER A 186 -3.29 -12.51 7.13
CA SER A 186 -3.78 -11.50 6.18
C SER A 186 -4.79 -12.07 5.19
N LEU A 187 -4.61 -13.32 4.79
CA LEU A 187 -5.57 -14.02 3.92
C LEU A 187 -6.93 -14.24 4.61
N ARG A 188 -6.98 -14.23 5.95
CA ARG A 188 -8.19 -14.47 6.75
C ARG A 188 -8.79 -13.17 7.32
N ASN A 189 -7.93 -12.27 7.80
CA ASN A 189 -8.28 -11.02 8.46
C ASN A 189 -7.16 -9.97 8.28
N PHE A 190 -7.07 -9.40 7.07
CA PHE A 190 -6.09 -8.37 6.72
C PHE A 190 -6.15 -7.15 7.63
N ARG A 191 -7.35 -6.62 7.93
CA ARG A 191 -7.52 -5.48 8.84
C ARG A 191 -6.96 -5.77 10.23
N GLY A 192 -7.27 -6.96 10.77
CA GLY A 192 -6.72 -7.40 12.06
C GLY A 192 -5.19 -7.50 12.06
N THR A 193 -4.59 -8.00 10.97
CA THR A 193 -3.13 -8.08 10.84
C THR A 193 -2.48 -6.70 10.76
N VAL A 194 -3.04 -5.78 9.97
CA VAL A 194 -2.58 -4.37 9.90
C VAL A 194 -2.67 -3.72 11.28
N CYS A 195 -3.80 -3.87 11.96
CA CYS A 195 -4.02 -3.36 13.31
C CYS A 195 -3.02 -3.88 14.33
N TYR A 196 -2.76 -5.20 14.32
CA TYR A 196 -1.74 -5.80 15.18
C TYR A 196 -0.36 -5.15 14.96
N LEU A 197 0.03 -4.92 13.70
CA LEU A 197 1.31 -4.30 13.37
C LEU A 197 1.38 -2.84 13.81
N LEU A 198 0.35 -2.04 13.54
CA LEU A 198 0.27 -0.64 13.97
C LEU A 198 0.34 -0.54 15.51
N GLN A 199 -0.42 -1.36 16.24
CA GLN A 199 -0.37 -1.40 17.70
C GLN A 199 1.00 -1.82 18.22
N LYS A 200 1.62 -2.83 17.61
CA LYS A 200 2.97 -3.31 17.97
C LYS A 200 4.04 -2.24 17.73
N ARG A 201 3.89 -1.44 16.68
CA ARG A 201 4.78 -0.29 16.35
C ARG A 201 4.53 0.92 17.28
N GLY A 202 3.42 0.94 18.01
CA GLY A 202 3.00 2.08 18.82
C GLY A 202 2.34 3.19 18.02
N ASP A 203 1.92 2.89 16.79
CA ASP A 203 1.34 3.83 15.84
C ASP A 203 -0.10 4.22 16.19
N ILE A 204 -0.82 3.33 16.85
CA ILE A 204 -2.19 3.53 17.31
C ILE A 204 -2.37 2.91 18.69
N SER A 205 -3.41 3.33 19.41
CA SER A 205 -3.76 2.72 20.68
C SER A 205 -4.40 1.33 20.50
N LEU A 206 -4.35 0.51 21.55
CA LEU A 206 -5.01 -0.80 21.59
C LEU A 206 -6.53 -0.74 21.40
N HIS A 207 -7.13 0.43 21.61
CA HIS A 207 -8.58 0.66 21.52
C HIS A 207 -8.95 1.58 20.35
N SER A 208 -8.07 1.72 19.35
CA SER A 208 -8.36 2.57 18.19
C SER A 208 -9.58 2.04 17.41
N ASP A 209 -10.50 2.93 17.05
CA ASP A 209 -11.73 2.59 16.31
C ASP A 209 -11.43 1.99 14.93
N VAL A 210 -10.28 2.30 14.33
CA VAL A 210 -9.82 1.65 13.08
C VAL A 210 -9.63 0.14 13.25
N CYS A 211 -9.52 -0.36 14.48
CA CYS A 211 -9.30 -1.78 14.78
C CYS A 211 -10.50 -2.49 15.42
N GLN A 212 -11.65 -1.82 15.52
CA GLN A 212 -12.92 -2.36 15.98
C GLN A 212 -13.84 -2.67 14.80
#